data_AF-A0A521SFY2-F1
#
_entry.id   AF-A0A521SFY2-F1
#
_cell.length_a   1.000
_cell.length_b   1.000
_cell.length_c   1.000
_cell.angle_alpha   90.00
_cell.angle_beta   90.00
_cell.angle_gamma   90.00
#
_symmetry.space_group_name_H-M   'P 1'
#
loop_
_entity.id
_entity.type
_entity.pdbx_description
1 polymer ?
#
loop_
_entity_poly.entity_id
_entity_poly.type
_entity_poly.pdbx_seq_one_letter_code
_entity_poly.pdbx_strand_id
1 'polypeptide(L)'
;MFLEEIIPSTPSEKSKSEPSGFSGLDTWLGLRHLDFPVPEHGRSVLYTFGGIVFIGFVFMVLTGFLLTQVYNPLPEQAYQSLEKIQEINWARYLRALHYWFAQGVLFALILHTTRVFVTGAYKHPRQVTWWLGVTLLGIMMMGSYFTGTVLKWDQEGADALNHFKELLLMLGPFGAVMTEWLPGSSPINIRIYASHIAVYPVLIVLLLIGHFYLIHVFNLAPTAWGKWSNAPEVPPAETKGRFSEHARSILLLSVAYYGFLALVAFFVRAPLGGAPSGHEEAVKPPWPFLWMYLFENVWGIGAVLYATMALFGFLALVPLLDRGQERRLGARKGILSLGAVVGLSVIALTFYGWVVPAQVHQHSHSHEEGGAMPAEGDPPHEEGDHHEEEPHSHDPAPGGSSETKPHADDHDHPEEAAPHDEGEHSHDPAPSKQTSSKMKSPSEKKPHVDDHDHPDGADHRD
;
A
#
# COMPACT_ATOMS: atom_id res chain seq x y z
N MET A 1 -55.25 25.57 31.47
CA MET A 1 -55.58 24.93 30.17
C MET A 1 -54.52 25.39 29.17
N PHE A 2 -53.99 24.47 28.36
CA PHE A 2 -52.66 24.54 27.73
C PHE A 2 -51.48 24.46 28.73
N LEU A 3 -50.91 23.26 28.88
CA LEU A 3 -49.50 22.89 29.14
C LEU A 3 -49.38 21.47 29.76
N GLU A 4 -50.03 20.45 29.16
CA GLU A 4 -50.04 19.10 29.75
C GLU A 4 -50.20 17.96 28.70
N GLU A 5 -49.53 18.06 27.54
CA GLU A 5 -49.66 17.06 26.46
C GLU A 5 -48.33 16.72 25.73
N ILE A 6 -47.21 16.68 26.47
CA ILE A 6 -45.93 16.11 25.95
C ILE A 6 -45.23 15.27 27.03
N ILE A 7 -45.84 14.15 27.44
CA ILE A 7 -45.15 13.04 28.11
C ILE A 7 -45.67 11.72 27.51
N PRO A 8 -44.87 10.97 26.71
CA PRO A 8 -45.26 9.62 26.31
C PRO A 8 -45.25 8.70 27.52
N SER A 9 -46.24 7.81 27.61
CA SER A 9 -46.37 6.85 28.72
C SER A 9 -45.20 5.88 28.79
N THR A 10 -44.97 5.34 29.99
CA THR A 10 -43.84 4.46 30.29
C THR A 10 -43.83 3.18 29.44
N PRO A 11 -42.66 2.72 28.97
CA PRO A 11 -42.56 1.40 28.31
C PRO A 11 -42.95 0.29 29.28
N SER A 12 -43.74 -0.68 28.80
CA SER A 12 -44.14 -1.83 29.61
C SER A 12 -42.98 -2.79 29.87
N GLU A 13 -42.88 -3.28 31.11
CA GLU A 13 -41.84 -4.21 31.53
C GLU A 13 -42.09 -5.61 30.94
N LYS A 14 -41.26 -6.04 29.97
CA LYS A 14 -40.54 -7.34 29.95
C LYS A 14 -39.92 -7.67 28.59
N SER A 15 -38.60 -7.47 28.51
CA SER A 15 -37.70 -8.28 27.69
C SER A 15 -36.38 -8.44 28.45
N LYS A 16 -36.36 -9.37 29.42
CA LYS A 16 -35.14 -9.71 30.17
C LYS A 16 -34.29 -10.68 29.33
N SER A 17 -33.66 -10.15 28.29
CA SER A 17 -32.47 -10.79 27.72
C SER A 17 -31.37 -10.81 28.79
N GLU A 18 -30.77 -11.96 29.06
CA GLU A 18 -29.72 -12.06 30.07
C GLU A 18 -28.54 -11.13 29.77
N PRO A 19 -27.90 -10.54 30.80
CA PRO A 19 -26.74 -9.69 30.60
C PRO A 19 -25.53 -10.55 30.21
N SER A 20 -25.27 -10.65 28.91
CA SER A 20 -23.98 -11.11 28.41
C SER A 20 -22.86 -10.25 29.01
N GLY A 21 -21.71 -10.85 29.33
CA GLY A 21 -20.65 -10.22 30.13
C GLY A 21 -20.02 -8.93 29.57
N PHE A 22 -20.44 -8.49 28.38
CA PHE A 22 -20.01 -7.25 27.72
C PHE A 22 -21.00 -6.09 27.89
N SER A 23 -22.19 -6.29 28.49
CA SER A 23 -23.28 -5.29 28.51
C SER A 23 -22.91 -3.95 29.14
N GLY A 24 -21.95 -3.90 30.05
CA GLY A 24 -21.39 -2.66 30.59
C GLY A 24 -20.54 -1.87 29.57
N LEU A 25 -19.72 -2.57 28.79
CA LEU A 25 -18.91 -1.98 27.72
C LEU A 25 -19.77 -1.49 26.57
N ASP A 26 -20.81 -2.23 26.18
CA ASP A 26 -21.80 -1.80 25.17
C ASP A 26 -22.45 -0.45 25.54
N THR A 27 -22.63 -0.21 26.84
CA THR A 27 -23.27 0.98 27.40
C THR A 27 -22.28 2.14 27.52
N TRP A 28 -21.02 1.88 27.89
CA TRP A 28 -19.98 2.91 27.99
C TRP A 28 -19.45 3.37 26.63
N LEU A 29 -19.24 2.45 25.69
CA LEU A 29 -18.79 2.72 24.32
C LEU A 29 -19.94 3.10 23.36
N GLY A 30 -21.20 3.01 23.80
CA GLY A 30 -22.37 3.30 22.97
C GLY A 30 -22.55 2.38 21.75
N LEU A 31 -21.98 1.16 21.76
CA LEU A 31 -21.94 0.24 20.61
C LEU A 31 -23.33 -0.07 20.04
N ARG A 32 -24.37 0.01 20.88
CA ARG A 32 -25.78 -0.14 20.49
C ARG A 32 -26.24 0.86 19.44
N HIS A 33 -25.62 2.04 19.35
CA HIS A 33 -25.92 3.05 18.33
C HIS A 33 -25.32 2.73 16.96
N LEU A 34 -24.36 1.81 16.87
CA LEU A 34 -23.79 1.35 15.59
C LEU A 34 -24.70 0.33 14.88
N ASP A 35 -25.70 -0.23 15.55
CA ASP A 35 -26.54 -1.31 15.03
C ASP A 35 -27.84 -0.81 14.36
N PHE A 36 -27.68 0.01 13.33
CA PHE A 36 -28.77 0.58 12.53
C PHE A 36 -29.39 -0.44 11.55
N PRO A 37 -30.63 -0.23 11.08
CA PRO A 37 -31.29 -1.13 10.13
C PRO A 37 -30.66 -1.06 8.73
N VAL A 38 -30.44 -2.22 8.12
CA VAL A 38 -29.77 -2.40 6.82
C VAL A 38 -30.58 -3.37 5.93
N PRO A 39 -30.74 -3.10 4.62
CA PRO A 39 -31.45 -4.02 3.72
C PRO A 39 -30.85 -5.42 3.72
N GLU A 40 -31.69 -6.47 3.73
CA GLU A 40 -31.23 -7.87 3.89
C GLU A 40 -30.18 -8.29 2.85
N HIS A 41 -30.26 -7.76 1.62
CA HIS A 41 -29.30 -8.03 0.55
C HIS A 41 -27.88 -7.55 0.86
N GLY A 42 -27.71 -6.61 1.80
CA GLY A 42 -26.43 -6.15 2.30
C GLY A 42 -25.57 -7.27 2.91
N ARG A 43 -26.19 -8.33 3.43
CA ARG A 43 -25.49 -9.51 4.00
C ARG A 43 -24.89 -10.46 2.95
N SER A 44 -25.20 -10.25 1.66
CA SER A 44 -24.64 -11.08 0.58
C SER A 44 -23.18 -10.72 0.27
N VAL A 45 -22.39 -11.70 -0.20
CA VAL A 45 -20.94 -11.57 -0.47
C VAL A 45 -20.62 -10.39 -1.41
N LEU A 46 -21.47 -10.16 -2.42
CA LEU A 46 -21.32 -9.02 -3.34
C LEU A 46 -21.38 -7.67 -2.62
N TYR A 47 -22.10 -7.59 -1.50
CA TYR A 47 -22.26 -6.35 -0.74
C TYR A 47 -21.19 -6.16 0.33
N THR A 48 -20.55 -7.22 0.84
CA THR A 48 -19.48 -7.13 1.86
C THR A 48 -18.11 -6.65 1.35
N PHE A 49 -17.86 -6.64 0.03
CA PHE A 49 -16.53 -6.29 -0.53
C PHE A 49 -15.95 -4.95 -0.02
N GLY A 50 -16.77 -3.90 0.18
CA GLY A 50 -16.28 -2.62 0.71
C GLY A 50 -15.73 -2.74 2.15
N GLY A 51 -16.34 -3.59 2.97
CA GLY A 51 -15.83 -3.94 4.30
C GLY A 51 -14.57 -4.80 4.24
N ILE A 52 -14.48 -5.73 3.27
CA ILE A 52 -13.28 -6.55 3.06
C ILE A 52 -12.08 -5.68 2.66
N VAL A 53 -12.29 -4.66 1.81
CA VAL A 53 -11.27 -3.66 1.47
C VAL A 53 -10.83 -2.87 2.70
N PHE A 54 -11.77 -2.46 3.57
CA PHE A 54 -11.44 -1.75 4.81
C PHE A 54 -10.61 -2.59 5.78
N ILE A 55 -11.00 -3.85 6.04
CA ILE A 55 -10.22 -4.76 6.89
C ILE A 55 -8.83 -5.01 6.30
N GLY A 56 -8.73 -5.14 4.97
CA GLY A 56 -7.45 -5.24 4.28
C GLY A 56 -6.59 -3.98 4.40
N PHE A 57 -7.17 -2.79 4.32
CA PHE A 57 -6.44 -1.52 4.56
C PHE A 57 -5.89 -1.46 5.99
N VAL A 58 -6.65 -1.92 7.00
CA VAL A 58 -6.13 -2.06 8.37
C VAL A 58 -4.94 -3.04 8.43
N PHE A 59 -5.02 -4.18 7.74
CA PHE A 59 -3.87 -5.10 7.65
C PHE A 59 -2.68 -4.51 6.87
N MET A 60 -2.89 -3.68 5.85
CA MET A 60 -1.82 -2.97 5.14
C MET A 60 -1.10 -1.98 6.06
N VAL A 61 -1.84 -1.20 6.85
CA VAL A 61 -1.25 -0.27 7.83
C VAL A 61 -0.46 -1.03 8.91
N LEU A 62 -1.03 -2.10 9.47
CA LEU A 62 -0.36 -2.91 10.49
C LEU A 62 0.90 -3.61 9.97
N THR A 63 0.85 -4.25 8.80
CA THR A 63 2.02 -4.93 8.23
C THR A 63 3.07 -3.94 7.73
N GLY A 64 2.66 -2.78 7.19
CA GLY A 64 3.56 -1.70 6.80
C GLY A 64 4.31 -1.10 7.98
N PHE A 65 3.59 -0.79 9.08
CA PHE A 65 4.21 -0.30 10.33
C PHE A 65 5.24 -1.27 10.93
N LEU A 66 5.03 -2.58 10.79
CA LEU A 66 6.02 -3.58 11.21
C LEU A 66 7.21 -3.68 10.25
N LEU A 67 7.04 -3.39 8.95
CA LEU A 67 8.13 -3.33 7.98
C LEU A 67 9.01 -2.08 8.13
N THR A 68 8.47 -0.94 8.57
CA THR A 68 9.27 0.27 8.84
C THR A 68 10.27 0.10 9.99
N GLN A 69 10.17 -0.99 10.78
CA GLN A 69 11.14 -1.34 11.82
C GLN A 69 12.40 -2.06 11.29
N VAL A 70 12.41 -2.46 10.01
CA VAL A 70 13.48 -3.25 9.38
C VAL A 70 13.91 -2.75 7.99
N TYR A 71 13.07 -1.97 7.30
CA TYR A 71 13.40 -1.33 6.03
C TYR A 71 14.19 -0.04 6.24
N ASN A 72 15.25 0.18 5.46
CA ASN A 72 15.98 1.46 5.43
C ASN A 72 15.58 2.24 4.17
N PRO A 73 15.02 3.47 4.27
CA PRO A 73 14.64 4.25 3.09
C PRO A 73 15.80 4.97 2.38
N LEU A 74 17.04 4.94 2.89
CA LEU A 74 18.19 5.63 2.26
C LEU A 74 18.58 5.05 0.89
N PRO A 75 19.03 5.87 -0.09
CA PRO A 75 19.22 5.41 -1.48
C PRO A 75 20.19 4.22 -1.62
N GLU A 76 21.26 4.24 -0.83
CA GLU A 76 22.38 3.30 -0.89
C GLU A 76 22.06 1.98 -0.17
N GLN A 77 21.01 1.97 0.67
CA GLN A 77 20.67 0.88 1.58
C GLN A 77 19.27 0.30 1.37
N ALA A 78 18.41 0.93 0.54
CA ALA A 78 17.03 0.51 0.33
C ALA A 78 16.93 -0.94 -0.15
N TYR A 79 17.56 -1.26 -1.28
CA TYR A 79 17.59 -2.61 -1.84
C TYR A 79 18.27 -3.62 -0.90
N GLN A 80 19.44 -3.28 -0.34
CA GLN A 80 20.18 -4.13 0.61
C GLN A 80 19.35 -4.48 1.87
N SER A 81 18.55 -3.53 2.39
CA SER A 81 17.67 -3.77 3.52
C SER A 81 16.58 -4.80 3.20
N LEU A 82 16.13 -4.85 1.94
CA LEU A 82 15.13 -5.80 1.47
C LEU A 82 15.69 -7.20 1.22
N GLU A 83 16.95 -7.32 0.79
CA GLU A 83 17.66 -8.60 0.76
C GLU A 83 17.82 -9.18 2.16
N LYS A 84 18.26 -8.36 3.13
CA LYS A 84 18.32 -8.73 4.55
C LYS A 84 16.96 -9.12 5.15
N ILE A 85 15.89 -8.45 4.73
CA ILE A 85 14.50 -8.84 5.07
C ILE A 85 14.15 -10.21 4.47
N GLN A 86 14.67 -10.58 3.29
CA GLN A 86 14.49 -11.92 2.72
C GLN A 86 15.31 -13.00 3.44
N GLU A 87 16.44 -12.69 4.07
CA GLU A 87 17.19 -13.65 4.89
C GLU A 87 16.43 -14.01 6.17
N ILE A 88 15.85 -13.01 6.84
CA ILE A 88 15.18 -13.16 8.14
C ILE A 88 13.78 -13.76 7.97
N ASN A 89 13.56 -14.99 8.48
CA ASN A 89 12.33 -15.76 8.28
C ASN A 89 11.02 -15.01 8.57
N TRP A 90 10.93 -14.30 9.70
CA TRP A 90 9.71 -13.57 10.07
C TRP A 90 9.52 -12.30 9.23
N ALA A 91 10.60 -11.60 8.88
CA ALA A 91 10.54 -10.38 8.08
C ALA A 91 10.20 -10.69 6.62
N ARG A 92 10.73 -11.79 6.06
CA ARG A 92 10.35 -12.34 4.75
C ARG A 92 8.87 -12.65 4.68
N TYR A 93 8.32 -13.33 5.70
CA TYR A 93 6.90 -13.64 5.78
C TYR A 93 6.05 -12.36 5.95
N LEU A 94 6.50 -11.38 6.73
CA LEU A 94 5.85 -10.08 6.85
C LEU A 94 5.83 -9.29 5.53
N ARG A 95 6.94 -9.28 4.76
CA ARG A 95 6.98 -8.73 3.39
C ARG A 95 6.00 -9.47 2.47
N ALA A 96 5.95 -10.80 2.55
CA ALA A 96 5.00 -11.60 1.79
C ALA A 96 3.54 -11.27 2.15
N LEU A 97 3.21 -11.14 3.44
CA LEU A 97 1.89 -10.71 3.89
C LEU A 97 1.51 -9.34 3.33
N HIS A 98 2.38 -8.34 3.47
CA HIS A 98 2.12 -6.99 2.96
C HIS A 98 1.89 -6.99 1.44
N TYR A 99 2.72 -7.72 0.68
CA TYR A 99 2.56 -7.86 -0.76
C TYR A 99 1.24 -8.56 -1.14
N TRP A 100 0.94 -9.74 -0.60
CA TRP A 100 -0.27 -10.50 -0.96
C TRP A 100 -1.56 -9.85 -0.45
N PHE A 101 -1.51 -9.11 0.67
CA PHE A 101 -2.61 -8.28 1.11
C PHE A 101 -2.82 -7.07 0.19
N ALA A 102 -1.77 -6.45 -0.38
CA ALA A 102 -1.93 -5.41 -1.40
C ALA A 102 -2.66 -5.94 -2.64
N GLN A 103 -2.29 -7.14 -3.11
CA GLN A 103 -2.98 -7.82 -4.22
C GLN A 103 -4.47 -8.05 -3.89
N GLY A 104 -4.75 -8.58 -2.70
CA GLY A 104 -6.12 -8.88 -2.26
C GLY A 104 -6.99 -7.66 -2.05
N VAL A 105 -6.44 -6.60 -1.45
CA VAL A 105 -7.11 -5.30 -1.28
C VAL A 105 -7.50 -4.73 -2.63
N LEU A 106 -6.58 -4.69 -3.59
CA LEU A 106 -6.85 -4.12 -4.90
C LEU A 106 -7.86 -4.94 -5.70
N PHE A 107 -7.78 -6.27 -5.65
CA PHE A 107 -8.78 -7.15 -6.25
C PHE A 107 -10.19 -6.95 -5.64
N ALA A 108 -10.30 -6.92 -4.32
CA ALA A 108 -11.55 -6.65 -3.62
C ALA A 108 -12.11 -5.24 -3.91
N LEU A 109 -11.23 -4.25 -4.12
CA LEU A 109 -11.58 -2.87 -4.45
C LEU A 109 -12.09 -2.72 -5.89
N ILE A 110 -11.52 -3.45 -6.84
CA ILE A 110 -12.07 -3.58 -8.20
C ILE A 110 -13.45 -4.24 -8.13
N LEU A 111 -13.59 -5.39 -7.47
CA LEU A 111 -14.90 -6.06 -7.33
C LEU A 111 -15.95 -5.19 -6.63
N HIS A 112 -15.56 -4.40 -5.62
CA HIS A 112 -16.43 -3.42 -4.98
C HIS A 112 -16.90 -2.35 -5.97
N THR A 113 -15.97 -1.73 -6.69
CA THR A 113 -16.27 -0.70 -7.70
C THR A 113 -17.16 -1.23 -8.81
N THR A 114 -16.83 -2.40 -9.37
CA THR A 114 -17.63 -3.08 -10.40
C THR A 114 -19.03 -3.40 -9.89
N ARG A 115 -19.19 -3.89 -8.64
CA ARG A 115 -20.52 -4.14 -8.07
C ARG A 115 -21.34 -2.85 -7.93
N VAL A 116 -20.74 -1.76 -7.43
CA VAL A 116 -21.41 -0.46 -7.30
C VAL A 116 -21.81 0.09 -8.67
N PHE A 117 -20.95 -0.09 -9.68
CA PHE A 117 -21.23 0.31 -11.06
C PHE A 117 -22.40 -0.49 -11.67
N VAL A 118 -22.32 -1.82 -11.64
CA VAL A 118 -23.33 -2.72 -12.22
C VAL A 118 -24.67 -2.57 -11.53
N THR A 119 -24.71 -2.45 -10.20
CA THR A 119 -25.98 -2.26 -9.45
C THR A 119 -26.55 -0.85 -9.54
N GLY A 120 -25.82 0.14 -10.09
CA GLY A 120 -26.28 1.53 -10.15
C GLY A 120 -26.39 2.18 -8.76
N ALA A 121 -25.61 1.71 -7.80
CA ALA A 121 -25.63 2.18 -6.42
C ALA A 121 -25.05 3.61 -6.26
N TYR A 122 -24.46 4.18 -7.31
CA TYR A 122 -24.04 5.59 -7.40
C TYR A 122 -25.20 6.57 -7.69
N LYS A 123 -26.38 6.09 -8.09
CA LYS A 123 -27.53 6.96 -8.41
C LYS A 123 -27.99 7.76 -7.19
N HIS A 124 -28.51 8.96 -7.44
CA HIS A 124 -28.95 9.93 -6.43
C HIS A 124 -29.72 9.28 -5.26
N PRO A 125 -29.38 9.56 -3.99
CA PRO A 125 -28.50 10.66 -3.54
C PRO A 125 -26.98 10.38 -3.59
N ARG A 126 -26.55 9.18 -4.01
CA ARG A 126 -25.20 8.63 -3.72
C ARG A 126 -24.08 9.09 -4.67
N GLN A 127 -24.28 10.20 -5.38
CA GLN A 127 -23.33 10.68 -6.40
C GLN A 127 -21.99 11.11 -5.76
N VAL A 128 -22.04 11.80 -4.62
CA VAL A 128 -20.85 12.17 -3.85
C VAL A 128 -20.16 10.94 -3.24
N THR A 129 -20.93 9.95 -2.76
CA THR A 129 -20.38 8.68 -2.26
C THR A 129 -19.60 7.94 -3.34
N TRP A 130 -20.08 7.96 -4.58
CA TRP A 130 -19.39 7.41 -5.74
C TRP A 130 -18.11 8.19 -6.08
N TRP A 131 -18.16 9.53 -6.12
CA TRP A 131 -16.95 10.32 -6.37
C TRP A 131 -15.86 10.09 -5.31
N LEU A 132 -16.22 10.03 -4.02
CA LEU A 132 -15.28 9.62 -2.96
C LEU A 132 -14.74 8.20 -3.18
N GLY A 133 -15.57 7.26 -3.66
CA GLY A 133 -15.15 5.90 -4.00
C GLY A 133 -14.17 5.84 -5.19
N VAL A 134 -14.38 6.67 -6.21
CA VAL A 134 -13.48 6.79 -7.37
C VAL A 134 -12.15 7.45 -6.96
N THR A 135 -12.19 8.46 -6.08
CA THR A 135 -10.98 9.07 -5.50
C THR A 135 -10.21 8.08 -4.61
N LEU A 136 -10.91 7.28 -3.80
CA LEU A 136 -10.30 6.20 -3.01
C LEU A 136 -9.64 5.14 -3.91
N LEU A 137 -10.31 4.71 -4.99
CA LEU A 137 -9.72 3.82 -6.00
C LEU A 137 -8.45 4.42 -6.60
N GLY A 138 -8.48 5.70 -6.99
CA GLY A 138 -7.33 6.41 -7.56
C GLY A 138 -6.16 6.48 -6.58
N ILE A 139 -6.39 6.86 -5.33
CA ILE A 139 -5.33 6.99 -4.32
C ILE A 139 -4.77 5.63 -3.89
N MET A 140 -5.60 4.59 -3.74
CA MET A 140 -5.12 3.26 -3.36
C MET A 140 -4.31 2.60 -4.49
N MET A 141 -4.70 2.80 -5.75
CA MET A 141 -4.03 2.22 -6.93
C MET A 141 -2.83 3.04 -7.41
N MET A 142 -3.04 4.33 -7.71
CA MET A 142 -2.02 5.21 -8.30
C MET A 142 -1.15 5.93 -7.25
N GLY A 143 -1.57 5.93 -5.97
CA GLY A 143 -0.78 6.45 -4.85
C GLY A 143 -0.10 5.33 -4.07
N SER A 144 -0.86 4.63 -3.22
CA SER A 144 -0.31 3.62 -2.30
C SER A 144 0.33 2.43 -3.00
N TYR A 145 -0.38 1.74 -3.92
CA TYR A 145 0.17 0.57 -4.60
C TYR A 145 1.38 0.94 -5.49
N PHE A 146 1.30 2.05 -6.23
CA PHE A 146 2.43 2.59 -7.00
C PHE A 146 3.66 2.86 -6.12
N THR A 147 3.53 3.68 -5.07
CA THR A 147 4.69 4.00 -4.21
C THR A 147 5.23 2.79 -3.46
N GLY A 148 4.39 1.83 -3.09
CA GLY A 148 4.83 0.55 -2.52
C GLY A 148 5.60 -0.33 -3.51
N THR A 149 5.40 -0.12 -4.81
CA THR A 149 6.20 -0.76 -5.88
C THR A 149 7.58 -0.10 -5.96
N VAL A 150 7.65 1.23 -5.98
CA VAL A 150 8.93 1.99 -5.98
C VAL A 150 9.77 1.66 -4.75
N LEU A 151 9.16 1.49 -3.57
CA LEU A 151 9.86 1.10 -2.34
C LEU A 151 10.44 -0.33 -2.34
N LYS A 152 10.28 -1.11 -3.42
CA LYS A 152 11.08 -2.34 -3.60
C LYS A 152 12.53 -2.05 -3.98
N TRP A 153 12.82 -0.88 -4.55
CA TRP A 153 14.14 -0.43 -5.01
C TRP A 153 14.94 -1.48 -5.82
N ASP A 154 14.21 -2.40 -6.46
CA ASP A 154 14.68 -3.29 -7.52
C ASP A 154 14.50 -2.58 -8.87
N GLN A 155 14.98 -3.18 -9.96
CA GLN A 155 14.86 -2.58 -11.30
C GLN A 155 13.41 -2.13 -11.63
N GLU A 156 12.39 -2.97 -11.35
CA GLU A 156 10.97 -2.61 -11.52
C GLU A 156 10.56 -1.35 -10.73
N GLY A 157 11.09 -1.17 -9.51
CA GLY A 157 10.84 0.01 -8.68
C GLY A 157 11.61 1.26 -9.13
N ALA A 158 12.82 1.10 -9.67
CA ALA A 158 13.63 2.18 -10.23
C ALA A 158 13.04 2.70 -11.54
N ASP A 159 12.67 1.80 -12.46
CA ASP A 159 12.01 2.15 -13.71
C ASP A 159 10.70 2.88 -13.42
N ALA A 160 9.85 2.33 -12.54
CA ALA A 160 8.60 2.95 -12.13
C ALA A 160 8.77 4.38 -11.56
N LEU A 161 9.90 4.66 -10.90
CA LEU A 161 10.24 6.00 -10.42
C LEU A 161 10.63 6.94 -11.58
N ASN A 162 11.42 6.48 -12.56
CA ASN A 162 11.84 7.29 -13.71
C ASN A 162 10.64 7.71 -14.56
N HIS A 163 9.77 6.76 -14.92
CA HIS A 163 8.52 7.03 -15.64
C HIS A 163 7.64 8.05 -14.87
N PHE A 164 7.62 7.97 -13.53
CA PHE A 164 6.89 8.93 -12.69
C PHE A 164 7.55 10.33 -12.64
N LYS A 165 8.90 10.43 -12.67
CA LYS A 165 9.59 11.71 -12.82
C LYS A 165 9.23 12.40 -14.13
N GLU A 166 9.21 11.67 -15.24
CA GLU A 166 8.81 12.20 -16.56
C GLU A 166 7.34 12.67 -16.56
N LEU A 167 6.43 11.86 -16.00
CA LEU A 167 5.02 12.23 -15.83
C LEU A 167 4.83 13.48 -14.96
N LEU A 168 5.68 13.70 -13.96
CA LEU A 168 5.70 14.95 -13.18
C LEU A 168 6.19 16.12 -14.03
N LEU A 169 7.27 15.99 -14.81
CA LEU A 169 7.76 17.06 -15.68
C LEU A 169 6.72 17.51 -16.72
N MET A 170 5.84 16.62 -17.18
CA MET A 170 4.70 16.96 -18.04
C MET A 170 3.65 17.86 -17.37
N LEU A 171 3.62 17.95 -16.03
CA LEU A 171 2.79 18.91 -15.29
C LEU A 171 3.45 20.31 -15.16
N GLY A 172 4.61 20.51 -15.81
CA GLY A 172 5.33 21.77 -15.82
C GLY A 172 5.84 22.17 -14.41
N PRO A 173 5.86 23.47 -14.07
CA PRO A 173 6.41 23.95 -12.80
C PRO A 173 5.83 23.29 -11.54
N PHE A 174 4.54 22.90 -11.57
CA PHE A 174 3.88 22.23 -10.45
C PHE A 174 4.37 20.79 -10.21
N GLY A 175 4.81 20.10 -11.26
CA GLY A 175 5.44 18.79 -11.13
C GLY A 175 6.95 18.86 -10.94
N ALA A 176 7.63 19.86 -11.51
CA ALA A 176 9.06 20.09 -11.29
C ALA A 176 9.41 20.21 -9.79
N VAL A 177 8.63 20.94 -8.99
CA VAL A 177 8.82 21.02 -7.53
C VAL A 177 8.62 19.68 -6.79
N MET A 178 7.99 18.69 -7.42
CA MET A 178 7.84 17.33 -6.89
C MET A 178 9.00 16.40 -7.24
N THR A 179 9.92 16.81 -8.13
CA THR A 179 11.16 16.09 -8.49
C THR A 179 12.38 16.62 -7.72
N GLU A 180 13.61 16.22 -8.08
CA GLU A 180 14.85 16.80 -7.53
C GLU A 180 15.10 18.27 -7.93
N TRP A 181 14.35 18.84 -8.89
CA TRP A 181 14.47 20.25 -9.32
C TRP A 181 14.21 21.30 -8.22
N LEU A 182 13.71 20.88 -7.05
CA LEU A 182 13.56 21.74 -5.87
C LEU A 182 14.89 21.81 -5.08
N PRO A 183 15.62 22.94 -5.06
CA PRO A 183 16.92 23.02 -4.40
C PRO A 183 16.83 22.76 -2.89
N GLY A 184 17.75 21.97 -2.35
CA GLY A 184 17.74 21.58 -0.93
C GLY A 184 16.60 20.61 -0.55
N SER A 185 15.88 20.04 -1.52
CA SER A 185 14.89 19.00 -1.23
C SER A 185 15.56 17.69 -0.78
N SER A 186 14.87 16.93 0.07
CA SER A 186 15.34 15.60 0.49
C SER A 186 15.35 14.61 -0.69
N PRO A 187 16.23 13.60 -0.70
CA PRO A 187 16.27 12.55 -1.71
C PRO A 187 14.88 11.95 -2.01
N ILE A 188 14.59 11.71 -3.30
CA ILE A 188 13.24 11.38 -3.77
C ILE A 188 12.68 10.09 -3.15
N ASN A 189 13.53 9.10 -2.89
CA ASN A 189 13.25 7.87 -2.15
C ASN A 189 12.70 8.14 -0.73
N ILE A 190 13.26 9.11 0.01
CA ILE A 190 12.77 9.49 1.35
C ILE A 190 11.40 10.17 1.23
N ARG A 191 11.20 11.00 0.19
CA ARG A 191 9.91 11.66 -0.10
C ARG A 191 8.83 10.64 -0.47
N ILE A 192 9.14 9.67 -1.34
CA ILE A 192 8.26 8.57 -1.72
C ILE A 192 7.94 7.67 -0.52
N TYR A 193 8.93 7.35 0.32
CA TYR A 193 8.72 6.61 1.57
C TYR A 193 7.75 7.31 2.52
N ALA A 194 7.98 8.60 2.81
CA ALA A 194 7.08 9.40 3.64
C ALA A 194 5.67 9.50 3.03
N SER A 195 5.57 9.60 1.70
CA SER A 195 4.30 9.62 0.99
C SER A 195 3.54 8.30 1.13
N HIS A 196 4.24 7.17 1.04
CA HIS A 196 3.69 5.83 1.19
C HIS A 196 3.23 5.51 2.62
N ILE A 197 4.06 5.80 3.64
CA ILE A 197 3.77 5.39 5.03
C ILE A 197 2.86 6.37 5.79
N ALA A 198 2.81 7.64 5.37
CA ALA A 198 2.05 8.69 6.08
C ALA A 198 1.02 9.38 5.20
N VAL A 199 1.43 9.98 4.06
CA VAL A 199 0.53 10.87 3.30
C VAL A 199 -0.67 10.10 2.72
N TYR A 200 -0.44 9.03 1.95
CA TYR A 200 -1.55 8.27 1.37
C TYR A 200 -2.42 7.56 2.43
N PRO A 201 -1.87 6.89 3.48
CA PRO A 201 -2.70 6.32 4.55
C PRO A 201 -3.58 7.36 5.26
N VAL A 202 -3.06 8.56 5.56
CA VAL A 202 -3.87 9.65 6.17
C VAL A 202 -4.96 10.13 5.22
N LEU A 203 -4.64 10.34 3.94
CA LEU A 203 -5.65 10.73 2.93
C LEU A 203 -6.73 9.66 2.75
N ILE A 204 -6.36 8.38 2.75
CA ILE A 204 -7.31 7.25 2.69
C ILE A 204 -8.20 7.24 3.94
N VAL A 205 -7.67 7.43 5.15
CA VAL A 205 -8.47 7.51 6.39
C VAL A 205 -9.47 8.66 6.33
N LEU A 206 -9.04 9.87 5.92
CA LEU A 206 -9.93 11.04 5.81
C LEU A 206 -11.06 10.81 4.80
N LEU A 207 -10.75 10.21 3.64
CA LEU A 207 -11.74 9.88 2.62
C LEU A 207 -12.67 8.73 3.03
N LEU A 208 -12.17 7.73 3.76
CA LEU A 208 -12.98 6.63 4.32
C LEU A 208 -13.98 7.15 5.36
N ILE A 209 -13.59 8.10 6.21
CA ILE A 209 -14.52 8.75 7.15
C ILE A 209 -15.68 9.41 6.39
N GLY A 210 -15.39 10.20 5.36
CA GLY A 210 -16.42 10.81 4.50
C GLY A 210 -17.26 9.78 3.74
N HIS A 211 -16.65 8.73 3.21
CA HIS A 211 -17.32 7.68 2.46
C HIS A 211 -18.29 6.86 3.33
N PHE A 212 -17.85 6.44 4.53
CA PHE A 212 -18.69 5.73 5.50
C PHE A 212 -19.79 6.64 6.09
N TYR A 213 -19.50 7.92 6.34
CA TYR A 213 -20.51 8.89 6.76
C TYR A 213 -21.66 8.98 5.74
N LEU A 214 -21.36 9.12 4.44
CA LEU A 214 -22.40 9.16 3.40
C LEU A 214 -23.13 7.82 3.23
N ILE A 215 -22.46 6.69 3.46
CA ILE A 215 -23.12 5.36 3.48
C ILE A 215 -24.07 5.23 4.68
N HIS A 216 -23.73 5.79 5.83
CA HIS A 216 -24.61 5.80 7.00
C HIS A 216 -25.82 6.73 6.78
N VAL A 217 -25.58 7.97 6.32
CA VAL A 217 -26.63 8.99 6.07
C VAL A 217 -27.64 8.53 5.01
N PHE A 218 -27.20 7.89 3.93
CA PHE A 218 -28.11 7.45 2.85
C PHE A 218 -28.44 5.95 2.88
N ASN A 219 -27.93 5.17 3.85
CA ASN A 219 -28.02 3.69 3.91
C ASN A 219 -27.47 2.98 2.64
N LEU A 220 -27.73 1.68 2.46
CA LEU A 220 -27.41 0.94 1.24
C LEU A 220 -28.46 1.15 0.13
N ALA A 221 -28.00 1.28 -1.11
CA ALA A 221 -28.88 1.37 -2.28
C ALA A 221 -29.74 0.11 -2.47
N PRO A 222 -30.97 0.23 -3.00
CA PRO A 222 -31.75 -0.90 -3.51
C PRO A 222 -30.98 -1.69 -4.57
N THR A 223 -31.15 -3.02 -4.59
CA THR A 223 -30.55 -3.87 -5.62
C THR A 223 -31.23 -3.67 -6.99
N ALA A 224 -30.44 -3.74 -8.06
CA ALA A 224 -30.87 -3.57 -9.46
C ALA A 224 -31.91 -4.61 -9.94
N TRP A 225 -32.06 -5.74 -9.22
CA TRP A 225 -33.03 -6.80 -9.49
C TRP A 225 -34.18 -6.87 -8.47
N GLY A 226 -34.30 -5.87 -7.58
CA GLY A 226 -35.32 -5.83 -6.54
C GLY A 226 -36.62 -5.10 -6.94
N LYS A 227 -37.67 -5.33 -6.15
CA LYS A 227 -38.96 -4.58 -6.18
C LYS A 227 -38.75 -3.06 -6.22
N TRP A 228 -37.79 -2.56 -5.45
CA TRP A 228 -37.49 -1.15 -5.23
C TRP A 228 -36.38 -0.58 -6.15
N SER A 229 -36.10 -1.21 -7.31
CA SER A 229 -34.99 -0.83 -8.19
C SER A 229 -35.01 0.63 -8.66
N ASN A 230 -36.20 1.22 -8.77
CA ASN A 230 -36.47 2.60 -9.19
C ASN A 230 -36.66 3.61 -8.04
N ALA A 231 -36.67 3.16 -6.77
CA ALA A 231 -36.76 4.03 -5.61
C ALA A 231 -35.37 4.56 -5.21
N PRO A 232 -35.24 5.74 -4.56
CA PRO A 232 -33.94 6.20 -4.05
C PRO A 232 -33.35 5.27 -2.97
N GLU A 233 -34.24 4.67 -2.15
CA GLU A 233 -33.97 3.90 -0.94
C GLU A 233 -34.96 2.75 -0.78
N VAL A 234 -34.65 1.79 0.10
CA VAL A 234 -35.57 0.72 0.51
C VAL A 234 -36.47 1.26 1.63
N PRO A 235 -37.82 1.16 1.54
CA PRO A 235 -38.71 1.66 2.58
C PRO A 235 -38.42 1.03 3.95
N PRO A 236 -38.41 1.81 5.06
CA PRO A 236 -38.02 1.30 6.38
C PRO A 236 -38.77 0.04 6.84
N ALA A 237 -40.06 -0.12 6.48
CA ALA A 237 -40.85 -1.31 6.80
C ALA A 237 -40.39 -2.61 6.10
N GLU A 238 -39.58 -2.51 5.04
CA GLU A 238 -38.98 -3.63 4.31
C GLU A 238 -37.50 -3.84 4.71
N THR A 239 -36.92 -2.94 5.52
CA THR A 239 -35.50 -2.94 5.92
C THR A 239 -35.30 -3.75 7.22
N LYS A 240 -35.33 -5.07 7.09
CA LYS A 240 -35.38 -6.02 8.24
C LYS A 240 -34.01 -6.48 8.79
N GLY A 241 -32.92 -6.27 8.04
CA GLY A 241 -31.57 -6.65 8.47
C GLY A 241 -30.95 -5.64 9.44
N ARG A 242 -29.87 -6.04 10.12
CA ARG A 242 -29.15 -5.19 11.09
C ARG A 242 -27.68 -5.02 10.70
N PHE A 243 -27.08 -3.88 11.02
CA PHE A 243 -25.67 -3.61 10.69
C PHE A 243 -24.71 -4.61 11.37
N SER A 244 -24.98 -5.04 12.60
CA SER A 244 -24.22 -6.08 13.31
C SER A 244 -24.11 -7.40 12.54
N GLU A 245 -25.17 -7.84 11.85
CA GLU A 245 -25.14 -9.03 11.01
C GLU A 245 -24.25 -8.83 9.78
N HIS A 246 -24.35 -7.66 9.14
CA HIS A 246 -23.51 -7.30 7.99
C HIS A 246 -22.03 -7.18 8.38
N ALA A 247 -21.73 -6.59 9.53
CA ALA A 247 -20.39 -6.51 10.10
C ALA A 247 -19.83 -7.91 10.43
N ARG A 248 -20.66 -8.81 11.00
CA ARG A 248 -20.28 -10.23 11.21
C ARG A 248 -19.98 -10.93 9.88
N SER A 249 -20.78 -10.71 8.83
CA SER A 249 -20.52 -11.25 7.49
C SER A 249 -19.20 -10.70 6.91
N ILE A 250 -18.91 -9.41 7.05
CA ILE A 250 -17.64 -8.80 6.65
C ILE A 250 -16.48 -9.45 7.39
N LEU A 251 -16.54 -9.58 8.71
CA LEU A 251 -15.46 -10.13 9.53
C LEU A 251 -15.17 -11.59 9.18
N LEU A 252 -16.20 -12.44 9.10
CA LEU A 252 -16.03 -13.86 8.75
C LEU A 252 -15.44 -14.05 7.34
N LEU A 253 -15.94 -13.29 6.35
CA LEU A 253 -15.40 -13.33 4.98
C LEU A 253 -13.98 -12.75 4.90
N SER A 254 -13.66 -11.72 5.69
CA SER A 254 -12.30 -11.14 5.74
C SER A 254 -11.31 -12.09 6.40
N VAL A 255 -11.69 -12.80 7.47
CA VAL A 255 -10.86 -13.84 8.09
C VAL A 255 -10.60 -14.99 7.12
N ALA A 256 -11.61 -15.44 6.38
CA ALA A 256 -11.42 -16.47 5.34
C ALA A 256 -10.53 -15.96 4.19
N TYR A 257 -10.75 -14.74 3.70
CA TYR A 257 -10.04 -14.18 2.55
C TYR A 257 -8.58 -13.83 2.85
N TYR A 258 -8.32 -13.05 3.91
CA TYR A 258 -6.96 -12.70 4.31
C TYR A 258 -6.23 -13.86 5.00
N GLY A 259 -6.96 -14.80 5.62
CA GLY A 259 -6.38 -16.07 6.08
C GLY A 259 -5.88 -16.94 4.92
N PHE A 260 -6.63 -17.02 3.81
CA PHE A 260 -6.15 -17.65 2.58
C PHE A 260 -4.95 -16.92 1.98
N LEU A 261 -4.97 -15.58 1.90
CA LEU A 261 -3.83 -14.80 1.39
C LEU A 261 -2.59 -14.92 2.30
N ALA A 262 -2.76 -15.08 3.61
CA ALA A 262 -1.67 -15.37 4.54
C ALA A 262 -1.08 -16.78 4.32
N LEU A 263 -1.93 -17.78 4.03
CA LEU A 263 -1.48 -19.11 3.64
C LEU A 263 -0.72 -19.08 2.31
N VAL A 264 -1.18 -18.30 1.33
CA VAL A 264 -0.43 -18.05 0.08
C VAL A 264 0.91 -17.37 0.38
N ALA A 265 0.95 -16.35 1.25
CA ALA A 265 2.18 -15.66 1.65
C ALA A 265 3.20 -16.55 2.38
N PHE A 266 2.75 -17.64 3.00
CA PHE A 266 3.63 -18.61 3.65
C PHE A 266 4.37 -19.50 2.64
N PHE A 267 3.70 -19.93 1.57
CA PHE A 267 4.27 -20.80 0.54
C PHE A 267 4.88 -20.05 -0.65
N VAL A 268 4.34 -18.88 -0.99
CA VAL A 268 4.73 -18.07 -2.15
C VAL A 268 5.31 -16.74 -1.66
N ARG A 269 6.62 -16.57 -1.85
CA ARG A 269 7.34 -15.34 -1.46
C ARG A 269 6.82 -14.14 -2.25
N ALA A 270 6.91 -12.94 -1.68
CA ALA A 270 6.82 -11.71 -2.47
C ALA A 270 7.98 -11.67 -3.47
N PRO A 271 7.75 -11.26 -4.74
CA PRO A 271 8.83 -11.04 -5.68
C PRO A 271 9.75 -9.89 -5.23
N LEU A 272 11.00 -9.93 -5.70
CA LEU A 272 11.98 -8.86 -5.72
C LEU A 272 12.77 -9.07 -7.02
N GLY A 273 12.95 -8.02 -7.82
CA GLY A 273 13.83 -8.04 -8.98
C GLY A 273 15.32 -8.03 -8.58
N GLY A 274 16.21 -7.89 -9.56
CA GLY A 274 17.61 -7.56 -9.27
C GLY A 274 17.77 -6.13 -8.74
N ALA A 275 18.94 -5.84 -8.17
CA ALA A 275 19.37 -4.48 -7.90
C ALA A 275 19.31 -3.64 -9.19
N PRO A 276 19.02 -2.32 -9.12
CA PRO A 276 19.02 -1.46 -10.30
C PRO A 276 20.42 -1.47 -10.94
N SER A 277 20.53 -1.87 -12.20
CA SER A 277 21.84 -2.14 -12.84
C SER A 277 22.51 -0.90 -13.44
N GLY A 278 21.83 0.25 -13.42
CA GLY A 278 22.31 1.50 -14.04
C GLY A 278 22.19 1.53 -15.56
N HIS A 279 21.60 0.49 -16.16
CA HIS A 279 21.33 0.38 -17.60
C HIS A 279 19.83 0.17 -17.84
N GLU A 280 19.35 0.51 -19.03
CA GLU A 280 17.92 0.36 -19.38
C GLU A 280 17.56 -1.12 -19.58
N GLU A 281 17.12 -1.80 -18.52
CA GLU A 281 16.58 -3.16 -18.59
C GLU A 281 15.07 -3.16 -18.89
N ALA A 282 14.63 -4.07 -19.75
CA ALA A 282 13.23 -4.19 -20.14
C ALA A 282 12.40 -4.87 -19.05
N VAL A 283 11.98 -4.12 -18.02
CA VAL A 283 11.07 -4.62 -16.97
C VAL A 283 9.63 -4.18 -17.23
N LYS A 284 8.67 -5.04 -16.89
CA LYS A 284 7.24 -4.72 -16.98
C LYS A 284 6.74 -4.21 -15.63
N PRO A 285 5.84 -3.21 -15.58
CA PRO A 285 5.23 -2.81 -14.33
C PRO A 285 4.22 -3.88 -13.84
N PRO A 286 3.86 -3.87 -12.55
CA PRO A 286 2.88 -4.82 -11.99
C PRO A 286 1.53 -4.83 -12.73
N TRP A 287 0.78 -5.94 -12.59
CA TRP A 287 -0.49 -6.17 -13.30
C TRP A 287 -1.54 -5.03 -13.28
N PRO A 288 -1.66 -4.18 -12.24
CA PRO A 288 -2.58 -3.04 -12.24
C PRO A 288 -2.23 -1.96 -13.29
N PHE A 289 -1.00 -1.95 -13.79
CA PHE A 289 -0.47 -0.96 -14.73
C PHE A 289 -0.17 -1.55 -16.12
N LEU A 290 -0.23 -2.88 -16.30
CA LEU A 290 0.02 -3.51 -17.62
C LEU A 290 -0.94 -3.02 -18.73
N TRP A 291 -2.15 -2.59 -18.39
CA TRP A 291 -3.08 -2.03 -19.37
C TRP A 291 -2.69 -0.63 -19.87
N MET A 292 -1.94 0.14 -19.07
CA MET A 292 -1.49 1.49 -19.42
C MET A 292 -0.09 1.48 -20.06
N TYR A 293 0.79 0.56 -19.64
CA TYR A 293 2.12 0.31 -20.24
C TYR A 293 2.06 0.26 -21.77
N LEU A 294 1.12 -0.48 -22.34
CA LEU A 294 0.98 -0.64 -23.79
C LEU A 294 0.72 0.65 -24.60
N PHE A 295 0.20 1.71 -23.96
CA PHE A 295 0.05 3.00 -24.63
C PHE A 295 1.40 3.69 -24.81
N GLU A 296 2.34 3.43 -23.91
CA GLU A 296 3.69 3.98 -23.94
C GLU A 296 4.51 3.43 -25.10
N ASN A 297 4.51 2.10 -25.29
CA ASN A 297 5.17 1.42 -26.41
C ASN A 297 4.73 1.92 -27.80
N VAL A 298 3.61 2.66 -27.90
CA VAL A 298 3.02 3.14 -29.17
C VAL A 298 3.05 4.67 -29.29
N TRP A 299 2.90 5.40 -28.18
CA TRP A 299 2.71 6.86 -28.17
C TRP A 299 3.55 7.62 -27.12
N GLY A 300 4.44 6.94 -26.40
CA GLY A 300 5.29 7.50 -25.35
C GLY A 300 4.57 7.76 -24.02
N ILE A 301 5.34 8.10 -22.98
CA ILE A 301 4.90 8.15 -21.57
C ILE A 301 3.68 9.07 -21.34
N GLY A 302 3.52 10.14 -22.12
CA GLY A 302 2.34 11.02 -22.05
C GLY A 302 1.01 10.30 -22.34
N ALA A 303 1.02 9.22 -23.11
CA ALA A 303 -0.17 8.42 -23.37
C ALA A 303 -0.64 7.63 -22.13
N VAL A 304 0.27 7.27 -21.21
CA VAL A 304 -0.05 6.65 -19.91
C VAL A 304 -0.88 7.61 -19.05
N LEU A 305 -0.52 8.90 -19.05
CA LEU A 305 -1.29 9.96 -18.38
C LEU A 305 -2.68 10.10 -18.99
N TYR A 306 -2.78 10.23 -20.32
CA TYR A 306 -4.07 10.39 -20.99
C TYR A 306 -4.98 9.16 -20.85
N ALA A 307 -4.43 7.94 -20.89
CA ALA A 307 -5.18 6.71 -20.65
C ALA A 307 -5.72 6.65 -19.20
N THR A 308 -4.90 7.06 -18.23
CA THR A 308 -5.32 7.17 -16.81
C THR A 308 -6.41 8.23 -16.63
N MET A 309 -6.23 9.42 -17.20
CA MET A 309 -7.24 10.49 -17.17
C MET A 309 -8.55 10.07 -17.86
N ALA A 310 -8.48 9.31 -18.96
CA ALA A 310 -9.66 8.80 -19.64
C ALA A 310 -10.45 7.79 -18.78
N LEU A 311 -9.77 6.86 -18.11
CA LEU A 311 -10.41 5.87 -17.24
C LEU A 311 -11.06 6.53 -16.01
N PHE A 312 -10.33 7.37 -15.27
CA PHE A 312 -10.87 8.03 -14.09
C PHE A 312 -11.88 9.13 -14.44
N GLY A 313 -11.70 9.83 -15.56
CA GLY A 313 -12.66 10.77 -16.11
C GLY A 313 -13.98 10.10 -16.50
N PHE A 314 -13.93 8.95 -17.20
CA PHE A 314 -15.11 8.13 -17.46
C PHE A 314 -15.82 7.77 -16.15
N LEU A 315 -15.10 7.18 -15.17
CA LEU A 315 -15.68 6.80 -13.88
C LEU A 315 -16.30 7.98 -13.13
N ALA A 316 -15.66 9.16 -13.12
CA ALA A 316 -16.22 10.36 -12.49
C ALA A 316 -17.51 10.86 -13.19
N LEU A 317 -17.59 10.74 -14.52
CA LEU A 317 -18.75 11.15 -15.32
C LEU A 317 -19.92 10.16 -15.28
N VAL A 318 -19.71 8.90 -14.87
CA VAL A 318 -20.75 7.84 -14.81
C VAL A 318 -22.11 8.32 -14.23
N PRO A 319 -22.19 9.02 -13.08
CA PRO A 319 -23.47 9.45 -12.49
C PRO A 319 -24.15 10.62 -13.21
N LEU A 320 -23.47 11.25 -14.18
CA LEU A 320 -24.00 12.33 -15.03
C LEU A 320 -24.48 11.79 -16.39
N LEU A 321 -23.89 10.67 -16.83
CA LEU A 321 -24.26 9.90 -18.02
C LEU A 321 -25.48 9.01 -17.74
N ASP A 322 -25.46 8.22 -16.65
CA ASP A 322 -26.54 7.31 -16.26
C ASP A 322 -27.62 8.01 -15.43
N ARG A 323 -28.43 8.83 -16.13
CA ARG A 323 -29.50 9.65 -15.55
C ARG A 323 -30.71 8.82 -15.11
N GLY A 324 -31.60 9.42 -14.32
CA GLY A 324 -32.81 8.77 -13.78
C GLY A 324 -32.54 7.76 -12.65
N GLN A 325 -33.61 7.28 -12.01
CA GLN A 325 -33.53 6.46 -10.79
C GLN A 325 -33.58 4.94 -11.01
N GLU A 326 -34.02 4.45 -12.17
CA GLU A 326 -34.14 3.01 -12.42
C GLU A 326 -32.76 2.34 -12.45
N ARG A 327 -32.57 1.28 -11.64
CA ARG A 327 -31.33 0.50 -11.53
C ARG A 327 -31.32 -0.79 -12.37
N ARG A 328 -32.48 -1.24 -12.85
CA ARG A 328 -32.62 -2.45 -13.69
C ARG A 328 -31.65 -2.44 -14.87
N LEU A 329 -30.90 -3.53 -15.00
CA LEU A 329 -29.87 -3.71 -16.04
C LEU A 329 -30.44 -3.51 -17.45
N GLY A 330 -31.68 -3.96 -17.68
CA GLY A 330 -32.38 -3.81 -18.95
C GLY A 330 -32.73 -2.37 -19.35
N ALA A 331 -32.83 -1.44 -18.40
CA ALA A 331 -33.02 0.00 -18.66
C ALA A 331 -31.68 0.73 -18.84
N ARG A 332 -30.61 0.22 -18.24
CA ARG A 332 -29.26 0.83 -18.20
C ARG A 332 -28.30 0.25 -19.24
N LYS A 333 -28.80 -0.44 -20.26
CA LYS A 333 -28.00 -1.13 -21.29
C LYS A 333 -26.88 -0.26 -21.87
N GLY A 334 -27.17 1.01 -22.21
CA GLY A 334 -26.18 1.92 -22.80
C GLY A 334 -24.93 2.11 -21.92
N ILE A 335 -25.10 2.55 -20.66
CA ILE A 335 -23.96 2.75 -19.75
C ILE A 335 -23.30 1.42 -19.37
N LEU A 336 -24.08 0.34 -19.21
CA LEU A 336 -23.55 -0.97 -18.85
C LEU A 336 -22.72 -1.57 -19.98
N SER A 337 -23.14 -1.43 -21.24
CA SER A 337 -22.34 -1.81 -22.41
C SER A 337 -21.09 -0.96 -22.55
N LEU A 338 -21.17 0.36 -22.34
CA LEU A 338 -19.99 1.23 -22.36
C LEU A 338 -18.97 0.86 -21.27
N GLY A 339 -19.42 0.68 -20.03
CA GLY A 339 -18.56 0.23 -18.92
C GLY A 339 -18.04 -1.20 -19.10
N ALA A 340 -18.80 -2.09 -19.73
CA ALA A 340 -18.32 -3.42 -20.10
C ALA A 340 -17.24 -3.36 -21.18
N VAL A 341 -17.38 -2.51 -22.21
CA VAL A 341 -16.33 -2.27 -23.21
C VAL A 341 -15.06 -1.73 -22.54
N VAL A 342 -15.17 -0.67 -21.72
CA VAL A 342 -14.01 -0.11 -21.00
C VAL A 342 -13.34 -1.15 -20.10
N GLY A 343 -14.11 -1.89 -19.31
CA GLY A 343 -13.57 -2.92 -18.41
C GLY A 343 -12.95 -4.11 -19.14
N LEU A 344 -13.56 -4.58 -20.23
CA LEU A 344 -13.01 -5.65 -21.06
C LEU A 344 -11.76 -5.19 -21.83
N SER A 345 -11.70 -3.94 -22.28
CA SER A 345 -10.48 -3.37 -22.86
C SER A 345 -9.34 -3.32 -21.84
N VAL A 346 -9.58 -2.87 -20.60
CA VAL A 346 -8.56 -2.89 -19.54
C VAL A 346 -8.07 -4.33 -19.27
N ILE A 347 -8.98 -5.31 -19.17
CA ILE A 347 -8.61 -6.72 -18.96
C ILE A 347 -7.81 -7.28 -20.16
N ALA A 348 -8.24 -6.99 -21.39
CA ALA A 348 -7.57 -7.46 -22.60
C ALA A 348 -6.17 -6.83 -22.77
N LEU A 349 -6.03 -5.55 -22.43
CA LEU A 349 -4.73 -4.84 -22.43
C LEU A 349 -3.81 -5.37 -21.32
N THR A 350 -4.29 -5.56 -20.08
CA THR A 350 -3.49 -6.22 -19.03
C THR A 350 -3.03 -7.62 -19.46
N PHE A 351 -3.89 -8.41 -20.13
CA PHE A 351 -3.51 -9.73 -20.64
C PHE A 351 -2.51 -9.65 -21.80
N TYR A 352 -2.69 -8.73 -22.75
CA TYR A 352 -1.76 -8.53 -23.87
C TYR A 352 -0.39 -8.07 -23.36
N GLY A 353 -0.34 -7.10 -22.43
CA GLY A 353 0.89 -6.63 -21.78
C GLY A 353 1.57 -7.72 -20.93
N TRP A 354 0.81 -8.69 -20.39
CA TRP A 354 1.37 -9.86 -19.74
C TRP A 354 2.08 -10.82 -20.73
N VAL A 355 1.54 -11.01 -21.93
CA VAL A 355 2.06 -11.95 -22.95
C VAL A 355 3.18 -11.36 -23.83
N VAL A 356 3.05 -10.11 -24.29
CA VAL A 356 4.03 -9.44 -25.17
C VAL A 356 5.40 -9.34 -24.50
N PRO A 357 6.54 -9.54 -25.18
CA PRO A 357 7.86 -9.34 -24.58
C PRO A 357 8.01 -7.93 -23.96
N ALA A 358 8.74 -7.82 -22.85
CA ALA A 358 9.09 -6.51 -22.33
C ALA A 358 9.97 -5.76 -23.34
N GLN A 359 9.83 -4.44 -23.40
CA GLN A 359 10.63 -3.58 -24.28
C GLN A 359 11.40 -2.56 -23.44
N VAL A 360 12.62 -2.25 -23.89
CA VAL A 360 13.42 -1.15 -23.36
C VAL A 360 12.78 0.17 -23.78
N HIS A 361 12.53 1.05 -22.83
CA HIS A 361 11.98 2.38 -23.06
C HIS A 361 13.14 3.39 -23.01
N GLN A 362 13.40 4.06 -24.14
CA GLN A 362 14.52 5.01 -24.24
C GLN A 362 14.18 6.29 -23.46
N HIS A 363 14.76 6.43 -22.27
CA HIS A 363 14.61 7.62 -21.44
C HIS A 363 15.46 8.77 -22.01
N SER A 364 14.87 9.55 -22.91
CA SER A 364 15.58 10.56 -23.73
C SER A 364 15.96 11.86 -22.99
N HIS A 365 16.47 11.74 -21.76
CA HIS A 365 16.97 12.83 -20.94
C HIS A 365 18.39 12.58 -20.43
N SER A 366 19.37 12.83 -21.30
CA SER A 366 20.76 13.02 -20.93
C SER A 366 20.93 14.30 -20.10
N HIS A 367 20.71 14.20 -18.79
CA HIS A 367 21.26 15.17 -17.85
C HIS A 367 22.77 14.90 -17.72
N GLU A 368 23.58 15.88 -18.10
CA GLU A 368 25.03 15.83 -17.91
C GLU A 368 25.37 15.91 -16.42
N GLU A 369 25.64 14.76 -15.78
CA GLU A 369 26.36 14.72 -14.51
C GLU A 369 27.82 15.11 -14.73
N GLY A 370 28.08 16.42 -14.73
CA GLY A 370 29.42 16.96 -14.86
C GLY A 370 30.29 16.61 -13.65
N GLY A 371 31.42 15.92 -13.86
CA GLY A 371 32.36 15.61 -12.77
C GLY A 371 33.42 14.54 -13.03
N ALA A 372 33.35 13.76 -14.11
CA ALA A 372 34.39 12.79 -14.44
C ALA A 372 35.64 13.47 -15.02
N MET A 373 36.69 13.62 -14.20
CA MET A 373 38.04 13.93 -14.70
C MET A 373 38.52 12.81 -15.64
N PRO A 374 39.04 13.11 -16.84
CA PRO A 374 39.63 12.09 -17.70
C PRO A 374 40.93 11.57 -17.08
N ALA A 375 41.16 10.26 -17.19
CA ALA A 375 42.44 9.67 -16.82
C ALA A 375 43.54 10.13 -17.80
N GLU A 376 44.68 10.53 -17.27
CA GLU A 376 45.85 10.95 -18.05
C GLU A 376 46.48 9.71 -18.72
N GLY A 377 46.56 9.72 -20.06
CA GLY A 377 47.00 8.57 -20.85
C GLY A 377 48.49 8.61 -21.20
N ASP A 378 49.11 7.44 -21.31
CA ASP A 378 50.51 7.30 -21.70
C ASP A 378 50.83 7.95 -23.07
N PRO A 379 52.02 8.54 -23.24
CA PRO A 379 52.42 9.19 -24.50
C PRO A 379 52.68 8.15 -25.61
N PRO A 380 52.32 8.45 -26.88
CA PRO A 380 52.54 7.54 -27.99
C PRO A 380 54.02 7.46 -28.40
N HIS A 381 54.41 6.29 -28.92
CA HIS A 381 55.63 6.15 -29.70
C HIS A 381 55.41 6.70 -31.12
N GLU A 382 56.36 7.50 -31.61
CA GLU A 382 56.53 7.74 -33.05
C GLU A 382 57.92 7.23 -33.47
N GLU A 383 57.94 6.23 -34.36
CA GLU A 383 59.11 5.97 -35.21
C GLU A 383 59.07 7.00 -36.36
N GLY A 384 60.18 7.69 -36.60
CA GLY A 384 60.21 8.86 -37.49
C GLY A 384 60.45 8.55 -38.96
N ASP A 385 60.49 9.61 -39.77
CA ASP A 385 61.09 9.59 -41.10
C ASP A 385 61.80 10.94 -41.40
N HIS A 386 62.60 10.99 -42.45
CA HIS A 386 63.63 12.00 -42.70
C HIS A 386 63.12 13.40 -43.13
N HIS A 387 63.85 14.45 -42.74
CA HIS A 387 64.74 15.17 -43.68
C HIS A 387 65.71 16.16 -42.99
N GLU A 388 66.73 16.57 -43.73
CA GLU A 388 67.86 17.42 -43.29
C GLU A 388 67.63 18.91 -43.59
N GLU A 389 68.20 19.81 -42.78
CA GLU A 389 69.26 20.75 -43.23
C GLU A 389 69.90 21.52 -42.05
N GLU A 390 71.07 22.13 -42.33
CA GLU A 390 72.20 22.51 -41.45
C GLU A 390 72.00 23.43 -40.21
N PRO A 391 73.01 23.52 -39.30
CA PRO A 391 72.93 24.26 -38.04
C PRO A 391 73.62 25.64 -38.07
N HIS A 392 73.26 26.53 -37.11
CA HIS A 392 74.09 27.70 -36.76
C HIS A 392 74.27 27.91 -35.24
N SER A 393 75.50 28.26 -34.88
CA SER A 393 76.02 28.48 -33.53
C SER A 393 75.76 29.90 -32.99
N HIS A 394 75.69 30.06 -31.66
CA HIS A 394 76.80 30.63 -30.87
C HIS A 394 76.48 30.85 -29.36
N ASP A 395 77.30 30.22 -28.52
CA ASP A 395 77.93 30.70 -27.27
C ASP A 395 77.14 31.25 -26.04
N PRO A 396 77.73 31.27 -24.82
CA PRO A 396 76.96 31.23 -23.57
C PRO A 396 77.31 32.26 -22.46
N ALA A 397 76.29 32.60 -21.65
CA ALA A 397 76.40 33.03 -20.24
C ALA A 397 77.25 34.32 -19.97
N PRO A 398 77.62 34.71 -18.72
CA PRO A 398 77.15 34.28 -17.38
C PRO A 398 76.81 35.45 -16.39
N GLY A 399 76.32 35.10 -15.19
CA GLY A 399 76.32 35.97 -13.99
C GLY A 399 74.93 36.43 -13.49
N GLY A 400 74.67 36.53 -12.17
CA GLY A 400 75.53 36.27 -11.01
C GLY A 400 74.79 36.26 -9.66
N SER A 401 75.55 36.03 -8.58
CA SER A 401 75.14 35.97 -7.15
C SER A 401 74.64 37.33 -6.60
N SER A 402 74.08 37.47 -5.38
CA SER A 402 74.23 36.68 -4.13
C SER A 402 73.06 36.84 -3.12
N GLU A 403 73.17 36.11 -2.01
CA GLU A 403 72.32 36.05 -0.81
C GLU A 403 71.97 37.40 -0.13
N THR A 404 70.88 37.46 0.66
CA THR A 404 70.94 37.57 2.15
C THR A 404 69.56 37.48 2.84
N LYS A 405 69.58 37.25 4.17
CA LYS A 405 68.47 37.13 5.18
C LYS A 405 68.70 38.24 6.26
N PRO A 406 68.01 38.35 7.44
CA PRO A 406 66.77 37.76 7.98
C PRO A 406 65.84 38.82 8.67
N HIS A 407 65.05 38.42 9.70
CA HIS A 407 64.26 39.26 10.64
C HIS A 407 63.05 40.03 10.02
N ALA A 408 62.03 40.47 10.75
CA ALA A 408 61.51 40.17 12.11
C ALA A 408 60.07 40.70 12.22
N ASP A 409 59.17 40.34 13.15
CA ASP A 409 58.79 39.10 13.91
C ASP A 409 57.28 39.39 14.29
N ASP A 410 56.52 38.97 15.32
CA ASP A 410 56.59 38.13 16.53
C ASP A 410 55.12 37.85 17.04
N HIS A 411 54.92 36.98 18.06
CA HIS A 411 53.67 36.70 18.85
C HIS A 411 52.41 36.10 18.16
N ASP A 412 51.63 35.17 18.77
CA ASP A 412 51.72 34.53 20.10
C ASP A 412 51.14 33.09 20.16
N HIS A 413 51.42 32.38 21.27
CA HIS A 413 51.31 30.92 21.52
C HIS A 413 50.07 30.49 22.38
N PRO A 414 49.86 29.20 22.80
CA PRO A 414 50.50 27.91 22.46
C PRO A 414 49.55 26.69 22.23
N GLU A 415 50.14 25.51 22.04
CA GLU A 415 49.59 24.15 22.33
C GLU A 415 49.55 23.90 23.88
N GLU A 416 49.33 22.75 24.54
CA GLU A 416 49.74 21.34 24.39
C GLU A 416 48.73 20.44 25.18
N ALA A 417 48.32 19.27 24.67
CA ALA A 417 48.89 17.90 24.86
C ALA A 417 48.42 17.11 26.11
N ALA A 418 48.37 15.78 25.98
CA ALA A 418 48.08 14.81 27.06
C ALA A 418 49.38 14.12 27.54
N PRO A 419 49.38 13.24 28.57
CA PRO A 419 49.24 11.80 28.28
C PRO A 419 48.70 10.85 29.42
N HIS A 420 48.50 9.58 29.03
CA HIS A 420 48.58 8.28 29.76
C HIS A 420 48.34 8.11 31.29
N ASP A 421 47.45 7.15 31.64
CA ASP A 421 47.78 5.81 32.23
C ASP A 421 46.51 4.91 32.15
N GLU A 422 46.55 3.72 31.55
CA GLU A 422 46.85 2.37 32.12
C GLU A 422 45.75 1.74 33.02
N GLY A 423 45.47 0.44 32.81
CA GLY A 423 44.42 -0.29 33.53
C GLY A 423 43.81 -1.52 32.83
N GLU A 424 44.62 -2.45 32.32
CA GLU A 424 44.12 -3.76 31.86
C GLU A 424 43.66 -4.66 33.02
N HIS A 425 42.64 -5.49 32.79
CA HIS A 425 42.74 -6.93 33.08
C HIS A 425 41.61 -7.74 32.43
N SER A 426 41.98 -8.88 31.87
CA SER A 426 41.09 -9.91 31.32
C SER A 426 40.90 -11.08 32.29
N HIS A 427 39.80 -11.84 32.16
CA HIS A 427 39.77 -13.32 31.98
C HIS A 427 38.40 -13.97 32.28
N ASP A 428 37.91 -14.73 31.29
CA ASP A 428 36.96 -15.86 31.40
C ASP A 428 37.69 -17.14 31.96
N PRO A 429 37.05 -18.29 32.26
CA PRO A 429 35.61 -18.65 32.23
C PRO A 429 35.09 -19.44 33.47
N ALA A 430 33.84 -19.94 33.42
CA ALA A 430 33.26 -20.90 34.39
C ALA A 430 33.84 -22.35 34.25
N PRO A 431 33.74 -23.26 35.26
CA PRO A 431 32.66 -24.28 35.21
C PRO A 431 32.21 -25.04 36.51
N SER A 432 30.90 -25.38 36.56
CA SER A 432 30.31 -26.69 36.98
C SER A 432 30.04 -27.12 38.47
N LYS A 433 29.05 -28.06 38.57
CA LYS A 433 28.80 -29.14 39.58
C LYS A 433 27.80 -28.97 40.76
N GLN A 434 26.60 -29.54 40.52
CA GLN A 434 25.75 -30.40 41.37
C GLN A 434 26.08 -30.67 42.86
N THR A 435 25.04 -30.63 43.70
CA THR A 435 24.78 -31.57 44.82
C THR A 435 23.30 -32.03 44.81
N SER A 436 22.84 -32.95 45.69
CA SER A 436 21.57 -33.69 45.47
C SER A 436 20.85 -34.25 46.73
N SER A 437 19.53 -34.05 46.83
CA SER A 437 18.58 -34.81 47.70
C SER A 437 17.13 -34.55 47.23
N LYS A 438 16.21 -35.50 46.95
CA LYS A 438 15.51 -36.49 47.82
C LYS A 438 14.84 -35.85 49.06
N MET A 439 13.59 -36.15 49.45
CA MET A 439 12.55 -37.15 49.04
C MET A 439 11.14 -36.54 49.37
N LYS A 440 9.92 -37.13 49.28
CA LYS A 440 9.37 -38.51 49.13
C LYS A 440 7.90 -38.43 48.61
N SER A 441 7.22 -39.58 48.41
CA SER A 441 5.74 -39.73 48.30
C SER A 441 5.28 -41.00 49.07
N PRO A 442 4.06 -41.03 49.65
CA PRO A 442 2.93 -41.85 49.16
C PRO A 442 1.54 -41.19 49.40
N SER A 443 0.34 -41.81 49.29
CA SER A 443 -0.30 -42.71 48.28
C SER A 443 -1.77 -43.00 48.75
N GLU A 444 -2.54 -43.81 47.99
CA GLU A 444 -3.88 -44.39 48.32
C GLU A 444 -5.11 -43.43 48.35
N LYS A 445 -6.36 -43.83 48.04
CA LYS A 445 -6.93 -45.10 47.50
C LYS A 445 -8.26 -44.86 46.76
N LYS A 446 -8.67 -45.82 45.90
CA LYS A 446 -10.04 -45.96 45.33
C LYS A 446 -10.90 -46.86 46.25
N PRO A 447 -12.24 -46.88 46.12
CA PRO A 447 -12.85 -48.00 45.38
C PRO A 447 -14.07 -47.60 44.50
N HIS A 448 -14.90 -48.57 44.15
CA HIS A 448 -15.80 -48.61 42.98
C HIS A 448 -17.02 -49.47 43.34
N VAL A 449 -18.22 -49.06 42.95
CA VAL A 449 -19.43 -49.91 42.91
C VAL A 449 -20.23 -49.49 41.68
N ASP A 450 -20.73 -50.47 40.94
CA ASP A 450 -21.75 -50.34 39.89
C ASP A 450 -22.99 -51.11 40.38
N ASP A 451 -24.19 -50.80 39.85
CA ASP A 451 -25.20 -51.84 39.63
C ASP A 451 -26.24 -51.44 38.58
N HIS A 452 -27.01 -52.43 38.11
CA HIS A 452 -27.96 -52.34 36.99
C HIS A 452 -29.40 -51.96 37.43
N ASP A 453 -30.23 -51.42 36.52
CA ASP A 453 -31.29 -52.22 35.85
C ASP A 453 -32.04 -51.48 34.70
N HIS A 454 -32.98 -52.17 34.03
CA HIS A 454 -33.68 -51.69 32.81
C HIS A 454 -35.24 -51.85 32.91
N PRO A 455 -36.05 -51.96 31.84
CA PRO A 455 -36.91 -50.88 31.31
C PRO A 455 -38.45 -51.11 31.41
N ASP A 456 -39.25 -50.07 31.09
CA ASP A 456 -40.59 -50.09 30.43
C ASP A 456 -41.17 -48.65 30.39
N GLY A 457 -42.15 -48.24 29.57
CA GLY A 457 -42.88 -48.88 28.45
C GLY A 457 -44.10 -48.03 28.01
N ALA A 458 -44.63 -48.23 26.77
CA ALA A 458 -45.93 -47.76 26.21
C ALA A 458 -46.30 -46.24 26.27
N ASP A 459 -46.47 -45.54 25.15
CA ASP A 459 -47.65 -45.48 24.23
C ASP A 459 -48.90 -44.75 24.78
N HIS A 460 -49.25 -43.61 24.18
CA HIS A 460 -50.58 -43.41 23.57
C HIS A 460 -50.68 -42.12 22.71
N ARG A 461 -51.77 -42.06 21.92
CA ARG A 461 -52.10 -41.00 20.95
C ARG A 461 -53.12 -40.02 21.55
N ASP A 462 -53.09 -38.76 21.12
CA ASP A 462 -54.07 -38.20 20.15
C ASP A 462 -53.62 -36.80 19.67
#